data_AF-A0A3D0ZKI4-F1
#
_entry.id   AF-A0A3D0ZKI4-F1
#
_cell.length_a   1.000
_cell.length_b   1.000
_cell.length_c   1.000
_cell.angle_alpha   90.00
_cell.angle_beta   90.00
_cell.angle_gamma   90.00
#
_symmetry.space_group_name_H-M   'P 1'
#
loop_
_entity.id
_entity.type
_entity.pdbx_description
1 polymer ?
#
loop_
_entity_poly.entity_id
_entity_poly.type
_entity_poly.pdbx_seq_one_letter_code
_entity_poly.pdbx_strand_id
1 'polypeptide(L)'
;MHISAKDLAALIPVDFTLGVATAAFQIEGALDEDGRGPAGWDVFSAKEGAIVDGHSPAVACDHYHRMPGDVALMKQLGVDSYRFSLSWPRIQPHGSGPVNPAGLAFYDRLLDELLANGISPMVTLYHWDTPLALDDAGGWLNRDTAYRLGEFAAIAAAAYGDRVARWVTINEPATVSTNGYTMGLHSPGEALRLNALPSVHHQLLGHGLAVQALRAAGVPGGIGMSNVYSP
;
A
#
# COMPACT_ATOMS: atom_id res chain seq x y z
N MET A 1 -13.60 32.38 22.21
CA MET A 1 -14.00 32.36 20.78
C MET A 1 -14.36 30.93 20.43
N HIS A 2 -15.61 30.67 20.04
CA HIS A 2 -15.95 29.39 19.40
C HIS A 2 -15.68 29.54 17.91
N ILE A 3 -14.66 28.86 17.41
CA ILE A 3 -14.40 28.73 15.98
C ILE A 3 -15.26 27.55 15.49
N SER A 4 -16.12 27.78 14.49
CA SER A 4 -16.93 26.72 13.89
C SER A 4 -16.16 25.94 12.83
N ALA A 5 -16.68 24.78 12.41
CA ALA A 5 -16.11 24.03 11.29
C ALA A 5 -16.08 24.85 9.99
N LYS A 6 -17.05 25.74 9.77
CA LYS A 6 -17.08 26.64 8.62
C LYS A 6 -15.97 27.69 8.68
N ASP A 7 -15.69 28.22 9.87
CA ASP A 7 -14.62 29.19 10.06
C ASP A 7 -13.25 28.55 9.80
N LEU A 8 -13.06 27.29 10.22
CA LEU A 8 -11.84 26.53 9.90
C LEU A 8 -11.73 26.21 8.41
N ALA A 9 -12.84 25.79 7.77
CA ALA A 9 -12.85 25.49 6.34
C ALA A 9 -12.51 26.72 5.49
N ALA A 10 -12.92 27.92 5.91
CA ALA A 10 -12.58 29.17 5.22
C ALA A 10 -11.08 29.52 5.26
N LEU A 11 -10.29 28.87 6.13
CA LEU A 11 -8.83 29.02 6.18
C LEU A 11 -8.09 28.09 5.22
N ILE A 12 -8.78 27.09 4.66
CA ILE A 12 -8.18 26.11 3.76
C ILE A 12 -8.02 26.74 2.37
N PRO A 13 -6.85 26.62 1.71
CA PRO A 13 -6.66 27.09 0.34
C PRO A 13 -7.68 26.49 -0.63
N VAL A 14 -8.09 27.27 -1.63
CA VAL A 14 -9.10 26.86 -2.63
C VAL A 14 -8.69 25.64 -3.46
N ASP A 15 -7.39 25.37 -3.55
CA ASP A 15 -6.77 24.27 -4.29
C ASP A 15 -6.31 23.12 -3.38
N PHE A 16 -6.70 23.14 -2.10
CA PHE A 16 -6.39 22.06 -1.17
C PHE A 16 -7.12 20.78 -1.56
N THR A 17 -6.41 19.66 -1.63
CA THR A 17 -7.02 18.34 -1.80
C THR A 17 -7.38 17.75 -0.44
N LEU A 18 -8.67 17.49 -0.21
CA LEU A 18 -9.14 16.68 0.91
C LEU A 18 -9.32 15.23 0.46
N GLY A 19 -8.76 14.29 1.21
CA GLY A 19 -8.86 12.87 0.86
C GLY A 19 -8.96 11.95 2.07
N VAL A 20 -9.29 10.69 1.78
CA VAL A 20 -9.29 9.57 2.73
C VAL A 20 -8.23 8.54 2.33
N ALA A 21 -7.77 7.73 3.28
CA ALA A 21 -6.68 6.79 3.04
C ALA A 21 -6.95 5.40 3.64
N THR A 22 -6.52 4.35 2.93
CA THR A 22 -6.60 2.94 3.35
C THR A 22 -5.35 2.17 2.92
N ALA A 23 -5.24 0.91 3.36
CA ALA A 23 -4.24 -0.05 2.88
C ALA A 23 -4.92 -1.37 2.51
N ALA A 24 -4.45 -2.02 1.45
CA ALA A 24 -5.02 -3.23 0.87
C ALA A 24 -5.29 -4.32 1.92
N PHE A 25 -4.25 -4.74 2.65
CA PHE A 25 -4.38 -5.81 3.66
C PHE A 25 -5.34 -5.45 4.81
N GLN A 26 -5.57 -4.17 5.08
CA GLN A 26 -6.45 -3.72 6.16
C GLN A 26 -7.93 -3.74 5.78
N ILE A 27 -8.28 -3.68 4.49
CA ILE A 27 -9.68 -3.52 4.05
C ILE A 27 -10.15 -4.57 3.03
N GLU A 28 -9.25 -5.15 2.22
CA GLU A 28 -9.65 -5.96 1.06
C GLU A 28 -10.31 -7.28 1.44
N GLY A 29 -9.68 -8.06 2.32
CA GLY A 29 -10.03 -9.47 2.51
C GLY A 29 -9.71 -10.30 1.26
N ALA A 30 -10.48 -11.38 1.04
CA ALA A 30 -10.37 -12.25 -0.14
C ALA A 30 -8.93 -12.76 -0.34
N LEU A 31 -8.36 -13.32 0.73
CA LEU A 31 -6.93 -13.65 0.81
C LEU A 31 -6.53 -14.83 -0.09
N ASP A 32 -7.47 -15.72 -0.41
CA ASP A 32 -7.32 -16.94 -1.20
C ASP A 32 -8.07 -16.89 -2.54
N GLU A 33 -8.56 -15.72 -2.94
CA GLU A 33 -9.32 -15.54 -4.17
C GLU A 33 -8.48 -15.00 -5.32
N ASP A 34 -8.92 -15.32 -6.54
CA ASP A 34 -8.40 -14.77 -7.80
C ASP A 34 -6.87 -14.86 -7.93
N GLY A 35 -6.26 -15.89 -7.35
CA GLY A 35 -4.83 -16.17 -7.48
C GLY A 35 -3.91 -15.28 -6.65
N ARG A 36 -4.42 -14.55 -5.65
CA ARG A 36 -3.58 -13.85 -4.68
C ARG A 36 -2.65 -14.83 -3.96
N GLY A 37 -1.37 -14.49 -3.86
CA GLY A 37 -0.40 -15.21 -3.04
C GLY A 37 -0.47 -14.83 -1.56
N PRO A 38 0.11 -15.63 -0.65
CA PRO A 38 0.26 -15.22 0.75
C PRO A 38 1.30 -14.09 0.88
N ALA A 39 1.09 -13.18 1.84
CA ALA A 39 2.10 -12.24 2.33
C ALA A 39 2.56 -12.61 3.75
N GLY A 40 3.66 -12.01 4.21
CA GLY A 40 4.13 -12.19 5.58
C GLY A 40 3.10 -11.78 6.63
N TRP A 41 2.21 -10.83 6.34
CA TRP A 41 1.13 -10.47 7.26
C TRP A 41 0.05 -11.54 7.38
N ASP A 42 -0.23 -12.32 6.33
CA ASP A 42 -1.13 -13.47 6.42
C ASP A 42 -0.58 -14.46 7.47
N VAL A 43 0.70 -14.81 7.36
CA VAL A 43 1.38 -15.73 8.30
C VAL A 43 1.47 -15.12 9.70
N PHE A 44 1.84 -13.85 9.82
CA PHE A 44 1.96 -13.18 11.11
C PHE A 44 0.62 -13.11 11.84
N SER A 45 -0.46 -12.78 11.14
CA SER A 45 -1.80 -12.65 11.72
C SER A 45 -2.36 -13.98 12.23
N ALA A 46 -1.91 -15.11 11.67
CA ALA A 46 -2.31 -16.45 12.09
C ALA A 46 -1.56 -16.96 13.34
N LYS A 47 -0.50 -16.26 13.80
CA LYS A 47 0.23 -16.64 15.01
C LYS A 47 -0.60 -16.35 16.26
N GLU A 48 -0.71 -17.33 17.16
CA GLU A 48 -1.41 -17.15 18.44
C GLU A 48 -0.80 -15.98 19.24
N GLY A 49 -1.66 -15.07 19.69
CA GLY A 49 -1.25 -13.89 20.46
C GLY A 49 -0.59 -12.76 19.67
N ALA A 50 -0.38 -12.90 18.36
CA ALA A 50 0.20 -11.83 17.54
C ALA A 50 -0.79 -10.69 17.24
N ILE A 51 -2.08 -11.02 17.12
CA ILE A 51 -3.16 -10.06 16.90
C ILE A 51 -4.06 -10.03 18.13
N VAL A 52 -4.41 -8.83 18.58
CA VAL A 52 -5.37 -8.63 19.67
C VAL A 52 -6.68 -9.36 19.36
N ASP A 53 -7.21 -10.09 20.35
CA ASP A 53 -8.43 -10.89 20.25
C ASP A 53 -8.45 -11.93 19.10
N GLY A 54 -7.29 -12.22 18.49
CA GLY A 54 -7.17 -13.17 17.38
C GLY A 54 -7.92 -12.75 16.11
N HIS A 55 -8.10 -11.44 15.88
CA HIS A 55 -8.75 -10.94 14.67
C HIS A 55 -8.03 -11.41 13.39
N SER A 56 -8.82 -11.70 12.35
CA SER A 56 -8.32 -12.20 11.07
C SER A 56 -8.57 -11.21 9.93
N PRO A 57 -7.58 -11.01 9.04
CA PRO A 57 -7.72 -10.18 7.85
C PRO A 57 -8.45 -10.89 6.70
N ALA A 58 -8.87 -12.17 6.88
CA ALA A 58 -9.50 -12.97 5.83
C ALA A 58 -10.70 -12.28 5.17
N VAL A 59 -11.51 -11.60 5.98
CA VAL A 59 -12.65 -10.80 5.51
C VAL A 59 -12.31 -9.30 5.52
N ALA A 60 -11.68 -8.81 6.60
CA ALA A 60 -11.43 -7.38 6.80
C ALA A 60 -12.71 -6.53 6.63
N CYS A 61 -12.74 -5.60 5.68
CA CYS A 61 -13.94 -4.83 5.32
C CYS A 61 -14.67 -5.41 4.10
N ASP A 62 -14.17 -6.51 3.52
CA ASP A 62 -14.67 -7.14 2.30
C ASP A 62 -14.67 -6.16 1.10
N HIS A 63 -13.73 -5.19 1.10
CA HIS A 63 -13.62 -4.16 0.07
C HIS A 63 -13.39 -4.77 -1.31
N TYR A 64 -12.72 -5.93 -1.39
CA TYR A 64 -12.49 -6.63 -2.67
C TYR A 64 -13.79 -6.88 -3.44
N HIS A 65 -14.87 -7.23 -2.74
CA HIS A 65 -16.20 -7.45 -3.31
C HIS A 65 -17.08 -6.20 -3.26
N ARG A 66 -16.90 -5.34 -2.25
CA ARG A 66 -17.79 -4.20 -1.96
C ARG A 66 -17.33 -2.86 -2.52
N MET A 67 -16.20 -2.83 -3.22
CA MET A 67 -15.57 -1.61 -3.76
C MET A 67 -16.56 -0.60 -4.38
N PRO A 68 -17.53 -0.97 -5.25
CA PRO A 68 -18.46 0.00 -5.81
C PRO A 68 -19.28 0.75 -4.75
N GLY A 69 -19.66 0.07 -3.67
CA GLY A 69 -20.37 0.68 -2.54
C GLY A 69 -19.48 1.64 -1.75
N ASP A 70 -18.21 1.27 -1.54
CA ASP A 70 -17.26 2.12 -0.83
C ASP A 70 -16.93 3.39 -1.62
N VAL A 71 -16.78 3.30 -2.95
CA VAL A 71 -16.59 4.49 -3.80
C VAL A 71 -17.83 5.39 -3.79
N ALA A 72 -19.04 4.81 -3.80
CA ALA A 72 -20.28 5.59 -3.66
C ALA A 72 -20.33 6.35 -2.32
N LEU A 73 -19.87 5.75 -1.22
CA LEU A 73 -19.75 6.42 0.07
C LEU A 73 -18.72 7.56 0.03
N MET A 74 -17.57 7.37 -0.61
CA MET A 74 -16.57 8.44 -0.79
C MET A 74 -17.15 9.60 -1.60
N LYS A 75 -17.92 9.30 -2.65
CA LYS A 75 -18.61 10.33 -3.44
C LYS A 75 -19.61 11.11 -2.61
N GLN A 76 -20.39 10.42 -1.77
CA GLN A 76 -21.34 11.06 -0.86
C GLN A 76 -20.64 11.92 0.20
N LEU A 77 -19.47 11.47 0.68
CA LEU A 77 -18.65 12.23 1.62
C LEU A 77 -18.07 13.51 0.99
N GLY A 78 -17.89 13.52 -0.34
CA GLY A 78 -17.43 14.69 -1.08
C GLY A 78 -15.92 14.89 -1.02
N VAL A 79 -15.14 13.81 -0.97
CA VAL A 79 -13.67 13.88 -1.01
C VAL A 79 -13.14 14.11 -2.42
N ASP A 80 -12.01 14.79 -2.54
CA ASP A 80 -11.33 15.04 -3.81
C ASP A 80 -10.45 13.86 -4.22
N SER A 81 -9.95 13.09 -3.25
CA SER A 81 -8.98 12.05 -3.50
C SER A 81 -9.12 10.85 -2.58
N TYR A 82 -8.79 9.67 -3.11
CA TYR A 82 -8.66 8.45 -2.35
C TYR A 82 -7.23 7.92 -2.47
N ARG A 83 -6.56 7.82 -1.32
CA ARG A 83 -5.27 7.12 -1.21
C ARG A 83 -5.51 5.66 -0.83
N PHE A 84 -5.06 4.74 -1.67
CA PHE A 84 -5.10 3.31 -1.37
C PHE A 84 -3.74 2.68 -1.67
N SER A 85 -3.50 1.46 -1.20
CA SER A 85 -2.33 0.69 -1.61
C SER A 85 -2.70 -0.42 -2.58
N LEU A 86 -1.75 -0.79 -3.43
CA LEU A 86 -1.81 -2.05 -4.15
C LEU A 86 -1.41 -3.18 -3.20
N SER A 87 -2.02 -4.35 -3.36
CA SER A 87 -1.54 -5.57 -2.73
C SER A 87 -0.52 -6.23 -3.65
N TRP A 88 0.75 -6.17 -3.25
CA TRP A 88 1.84 -6.81 -4.00
C TRP A 88 1.57 -8.31 -4.24
N PRO A 89 1.21 -9.14 -3.25
CA PRO A 89 0.94 -10.56 -3.50
C PRO A 89 -0.34 -10.81 -4.31
N ARG A 90 -1.22 -9.82 -4.47
CA ARG A 90 -2.37 -9.96 -5.38
C ARG A 90 -1.94 -9.79 -6.83
N ILE A 91 -1.11 -8.80 -7.13
CA ILE A 91 -0.66 -8.49 -8.50
C ILE A 91 0.53 -9.37 -8.93
N GLN A 92 1.44 -9.69 -8.02
CA GLN A 92 2.61 -10.54 -8.27
C GLN A 92 2.79 -11.53 -7.11
N PRO A 93 2.11 -12.68 -7.12
CA PRO A 93 1.97 -13.58 -5.97
C PRO A 93 3.25 -14.04 -5.28
N HIS A 94 4.33 -14.22 -6.03
CA HIS A 94 5.63 -14.64 -5.49
C HIS A 94 6.60 -13.46 -5.30
N GLY A 95 6.15 -12.22 -5.46
CA GLY A 95 6.98 -11.02 -5.44
C GLY A 95 7.99 -10.92 -6.58
N SER A 96 7.96 -11.86 -7.52
CA SER A 96 8.74 -11.89 -8.75
C SER A 96 8.01 -12.74 -9.80
N GLY A 97 8.47 -12.67 -11.06
CA GLY A 97 7.89 -13.47 -12.13
C GLY A 97 6.57 -12.89 -12.67
N PRO A 98 5.68 -13.75 -13.22
CA PRO A 98 4.51 -13.29 -13.96
C PRO A 98 3.50 -12.56 -13.07
N VAL A 99 2.80 -11.61 -13.68
CA VAL A 99 1.67 -10.92 -13.05
C VAL A 99 0.47 -11.85 -12.96
N ASN A 100 -0.37 -11.63 -11.95
CA ASN A 100 -1.70 -12.18 -11.86
C ASN A 100 -2.71 -11.23 -12.55
N PRO A 101 -3.32 -11.61 -13.69
CA PRO A 101 -4.23 -10.74 -14.43
C PRO A 101 -5.47 -10.33 -13.62
N ALA A 102 -6.01 -11.23 -12.79
CA ALA A 102 -7.18 -10.92 -11.97
C ALA A 102 -6.85 -9.90 -10.88
N GLY A 103 -5.65 -10.00 -10.30
CA GLY A 103 -5.12 -8.99 -9.38
C GLY A 103 -4.98 -7.62 -10.02
N LEU A 104 -4.50 -7.56 -11.27
CA LEU A 104 -4.45 -6.29 -12.01
C LEU A 104 -5.85 -5.73 -12.28
N ALA A 105 -6.79 -6.60 -12.66
CA ALA A 105 -8.15 -6.23 -13.03
C ALA A 105 -8.97 -5.64 -11.85
N PHE A 106 -8.70 -6.03 -10.61
CA PHE A 106 -9.35 -5.41 -9.45
C PHE A 106 -9.02 -3.91 -9.34
N TYR A 107 -7.74 -3.55 -9.36
CA TYR A 107 -7.34 -2.14 -9.25
C TYR A 107 -7.67 -1.35 -10.50
N ASP A 108 -7.69 -1.98 -11.68
CA ASP A 108 -8.16 -1.35 -12.92
C ASP A 108 -9.62 -0.88 -12.77
N ARG A 109 -10.51 -1.77 -12.28
CA ARG A 109 -11.90 -1.42 -11.98
C ARG A 109 -12.03 -0.37 -10.89
N LEU A 110 -11.22 -0.43 -9.83
CA LEU A 110 -11.24 0.58 -8.76
C LEU A 110 -10.86 1.96 -9.31
N LEU A 111 -9.83 2.05 -10.15
CA LEU A 111 -9.41 3.31 -10.77
C LEU A 111 -10.51 3.90 -11.65
N ASP A 112 -11.14 3.06 -12.49
CA ASP A 112 -12.25 3.49 -13.34
C ASP A 112 -13.45 3.98 -12.51
N GLU A 113 -13.81 3.26 -11.45
CA GLU A 113 -14.91 3.63 -10.56
C GLU A 113 -14.63 4.96 -9.83
N LEU A 114 -13.41 5.18 -9.33
CA LEU A 114 -13.01 6.44 -8.70
C LEU A 114 -13.11 7.61 -9.67
N LEU A 115 -12.56 7.46 -10.87
CA LEU A 115 -12.54 8.51 -11.89
C LEU A 115 -13.94 8.82 -12.41
N ALA A 116 -14.79 7.81 -12.60
CA ALA A 116 -16.20 7.99 -12.95
C ALA A 116 -16.96 8.81 -11.88
N ASN A 117 -16.54 8.71 -10.62
CA ASN A 117 -17.09 9.49 -9.52
C ASN A 117 -16.34 10.82 -9.26
N GLY A 118 -15.36 11.18 -10.10
CA GLY A 118 -14.58 12.41 -9.97
C GLY A 118 -13.65 12.44 -8.76
N ILE A 119 -13.24 11.27 -8.27
CA ILE A 119 -12.31 11.11 -7.15
C ILE A 119 -10.92 10.80 -7.72
N SER A 120 -9.93 11.63 -7.38
CA SER A 120 -8.56 11.47 -7.88
C SER A 120 -7.84 10.33 -7.15
N PRO A 121 -7.32 9.31 -7.85
CA PRO A 121 -6.57 8.23 -7.22
C PRO A 121 -5.17 8.66 -6.79
N MET A 122 -4.76 8.19 -5.61
CA MET A 122 -3.38 8.27 -5.11
C MET A 122 -2.92 6.87 -4.69
N VAL A 123 -1.96 6.31 -5.42
CA VAL A 123 -1.59 4.90 -5.25
C VAL A 123 -0.34 4.76 -4.40
N THR A 124 -0.42 3.92 -3.37
CA THR A 124 0.73 3.46 -2.59
C THR A 124 1.18 2.09 -3.13
N LEU A 125 2.41 1.99 -3.65
CA LEU A 125 2.94 0.75 -4.21
C LEU A 125 3.14 -0.31 -3.12
N TYR A 126 3.81 0.04 -2.02
CA TYR A 126 4.08 -0.89 -0.92
C TYR A 126 3.52 -0.37 0.40
N HIS A 127 2.60 -1.13 0.98
CA HIS A 127 2.00 -0.88 2.29
C HIS A 127 2.01 -2.15 3.15
N TRP A 128 3.23 -2.67 3.34
CA TRP A 128 3.62 -3.67 4.34
C TRP A 128 3.29 -5.12 4.02
N ASP A 129 2.46 -5.41 3.02
CA ASP A 129 2.10 -6.77 2.61
C ASP A 129 3.14 -7.39 1.67
N THR A 130 4.37 -7.57 2.15
CA THR A 130 5.44 -8.24 1.40
C THR A 130 5.01 -9.67 1.02
N PRO A 131 5.12 -10.09 -0.25
CA PRO A 131 4.86 -11.46 -0.67
C PRO A 131 5.68 -12.46 0.15
N LEU A 132 5.06 -13.54 0.61
CA LEU A 132 5.67 -14.48 1.55
C LEU A 132 6.97 -15.08 1.01
N ALA A 133 7.05 -15.34 -0.30
CA ALA A 133 8.25 -15.86 -0.94
C ALA A 133 9.47 -14.91 -0.79
N LEU A 134 9.23 -13.59 -0.72
CA LEU A 134 10.29 -12.62 -0.45
C LEU A 134 10.65 -12.59 1.04
N ASP A 135 9.65 -12.65 1.93
CA ASP A 135 9.87 -12.70 3.38
C ASP A 135 10.65 -13.96 3.78
N ASP A 136 10.29 -15.13 3.26
CA ASP A 136 11.00 -16.40 3.47
C ASP A 136 12.44 -16.35 2.93
N ALA A 137 12.71 -15.53 1.92
CA ALA A 137 14.04 -15.26 1.38
C ALA A 137 14.81 -14.17 2.14
N GLY A 138 14.32 -13.72 3.30
CA GLY A 138 14.95 -12.71 4.17
C GLY A 138 14.29 -11.33 4.12
N GLY A 139 13.18 -11.18 3.39
CA GLY A 139 12.38 -9.96 3.35
C GLY A 139 13.21 -8.73 3.05
N TRP A 140 12.99 -7.65 3.79
CA TRP A 140 13.74 -6.40 3.64
C TRP A 140 15.18 -6.46 4.13
N LEU A 141 15.61 -7.52 4.84
CA LEU A 141 17.04 -7.73 5.09
C LEU A 141 17.78 -8.19 3.83
N ASN A 142 17.07 -8.81 2.89
CA ASN A 142 17.62 -9.19 1.59
C ASN A 142 17.56 -8.01 0.62
N ARG A 143 18.70 -7.68 0.01
CA ARG A 143 18.79 -6.60 -0.98
C ARG A 143 17.91 -6.86 -2.21
N ASP A 144 17.68 -8.13 -2.56
CA ASP A 144 16.86 -8.50 -3.73
C ASP A 144 15.45 -7.90 -3.66
N THR A 145 14.86 -7.84 -2.47
CA THR A 145 13.51 -7.27 -2.23
C THR A 145 13.39 -5.83 -2.71
N ALA A 146 14.46 -5.03 -2.64
CA ALA A 146 14.47 -3.68 -3.17
C ALA A 146 14.38 -3.66 -4.71
N TYR A 147 15.07 -4.58 -5.39
CA TYR A 147 14.98 -4.74 -6.84
C TYR A 147 13.61 -5.23 -7.26
N ARG A 148 13.02 -6.17 -6.50
CA ARG A 148 11.65 -6.65 -6.71
C ARG A 148 10.62 -5.54 -6.59
N LEU A 149 10.78 -4.62 -5.64
CA LEU A 149 9.90 -3.45 -5.55
C LEU A 149 10.03 -2.55 -6.79
N GLY A 150 11.22 -2.41 -7.36
CA GLY A 150 11.43 -1.69 -8.62
C GLY A 150 10.71 -2.37 -9.80
N GLU A 151 10.79 -3.69 -9.92
CA GLU A 151 10.07 -4.48 -10.94
C GLU A 151 8.54 -4.34 -10.76
N PHE A 152 8.07 -4.43 -9.52
CA PHE A 152 6.67 -4.25 -9.18
C PHE A 152 6.16 -2.84 -9.53
N ALA A 153 6.96 -1.81 -9.26
CA ALA A 153 6.66 -0.43 -9.64
C ALA A 153 6.53 -0.27 -11.16
N ALA A 154 7.39 -0.94 -11.94
CA ALA A 154 7.29 -0.92 -13.41
C ALA A 154 6.00 -1.58 -13.91
N ILE A 155 5.58 -2.69 -13.30
CA ILE A 155 4.30 -3.36 -13.59
C ILE A 155 3.13 -2.42 -13.31
N ALA A 156 3.10 -1.81 -12.12
CA ALA A 156 2.05 -0.88 -11.73
C ALA A 156 2.00 0.36 -12.63
N ALA A 157 3.17 0.89 -13.02
CA ALA A 157 3.28 2.02 -13.94
C ALA A 157 2.71 1.68 -15.33
N ALA A 158 3.02 0.51 -15.86
CA ALA A 158 2.52 0.06 -17.16
C ALA A 158 1.00 -0.15 -17.14
N ALA A 159 0.44 -0.64 -16.03
CA ALA A 159 -0.98 -0.93 -15.91
C ALA A 159 -1.84 0.32 -15.61
N TYR A 160 -1.32 1.26 -14.81
CA TYR A 160 -2.14 2.32 -14.20
C TYR A 160 -1.58 3.74 -14.38
N GLY A 161 -0.40 3.87 -14.97
CA GLY A 161 0.30 5.14 -15.15
C GLY A 161 -0.44 6.16 -16.03
N ASP A 162 -1.40 5.71 -16.84
CA ASP A 162 -2.27 6.55 -17.66
C ASP A 162 -3.30 7.35 -16.84
N ARG A 163 -3.69 6.84 -15.67
CA ARG A 163 -4.79 7.37 -14.83
C ARG A 163 -4.33 7.87 -13.46
N VAL A 164 -3.16 7.44 -12.98
CA VAL A 164 -2.66 7.77 -11.65
C VAL A 164 -1.56 8.85 -11.72
N ALA A 165 -1.84 10.00 -11.13
CA ALA A 165 -0.92 11.15 -11.10
C ALA A 165 -0.18 11.34 -9.75
N ARG A 166 -0.52 10.55 -8.72
CA ARG A 166 0.10 10.64 -7.39
C ARG A 166 0.48 9.25 -6.89
N TRP A 167 1.78 9.06 -6.72
CA TRP A 167 2.37 7.79 -6.32
C TRP A 167 3.13 7.92 -5.00
N VAL A 168 2.85 7.00 -4.09
CA VAL A 168 3.63 6.75 -2.88
C VAL A 168 4.38 5.44 -3.07
N THR A 169 5.70 5.44 -3.04
CA THR A 169 6.46 4.20 -3.27
C THR A 169 6.36 3.25 -2.09
N ILE A 170 6.54 3.76 -0.87
CA ILE A 170 6.61 2.99 0.37
C ILE A 170 5.86 3.78 1.43
N ASN A 171 4.96 3.11 2.15
CA ASN A 171 4.39 3.65 3.36
C ASN A 171 5.25 3.35 4.57
N GLU A 172 5.66 4.39 5.30
CA GLU A 172 6.27 4.33 6.63
C GLU A 172 7.41 3.30 6.76
N PRO A 173 8.50 3.44 5.99
CA PRO A 173 9.65 2.53 6.09
C PRO A 173 10.24 2.44 7.50
N ALA A 174 10.15 3.52 8.27
CA ALA A 174 10.58 3.57 9.67
C ALA A 174 9.74 2.62 10.54
N THR A 175 8.41 2.59 10.38
CA THR A 175 7.51 1.68 11.09
C THR A 175 7.77 0.23 10.69
N VAL A 176 7.91 -0.05 9.39
CA VAL A 176 8.23 -1.40 8.89
C VAL A 176 9.52 -1.91 9.51
N SER A 177 10.57 -1.10 9.50
CA SER A 177 11.87 -1.48 10.05
C SER A 177 11.80 -1.65 11.57
N THR A 178 11.23 -0.70 12.28
CA THR A 178 11.25 -0.67 13.75
C THR A 178 10.30 -1.72 14.34
N ASN A 179 9.05 -1.76 13.91
CA ASN A 179 8.08 -2.71 14.46
C ASN A 179 8.26 -4.10 13.86
N GLY A 180 8.62 -4.21 12.58
CA GLY A 180 8.75 -5.49 11.89
C GLY A 180 10.07 -6.21 12.14
N TYR A 181 11.19 -5.49 12.11
CA TYR A 181 12.54 -6.07 12.15
C TYR A 181 13.31 -5.82 13.45
N THR A 182 13.05 -4.70 14.14
CA THR A 182 13.77 -4.36 15.38
C THR A 182 13.08 -4.92 16.63
N MET A 183 11.76 -4.72 16.75
CA MET A 183 10.97 -5.04 17.95
C MET A 183 10.08 -6.28 17.83
N GLY A 184 9.84 -6.76 16.60
CA GLY A 184 9.01 -7.94 16.33
C GLY A 184 7.52 -7.77 16.64
N LEU A 185 7.02 -6.54 16.67
CA LEU A 185 5.61 -6.21 16.94
C LEU A 185 4.72 -6.37 15.70
N HIS A 186 5.28 -6.17 14.51
CA HIS A 186 4.59 -6.33 13.22
C HIS A 186 5.26 -7.45 12.41
N SER A 187 4.60 -7.92 11.34
CA SER A 187 5.25 -8.81 10.37
C SER A 187 6.57 -8.21 9.84
N PRO A 188 7.67 -8.98 9.72
CA PRO A 188 7.77 -10.45 9.90
C PRO A 188 7.82 -10.95 11.36
N GLY A 189 7.91 -10.06 12.35
CA GLY A 189 7.96 -10.42 13.77
C GLY A 189 9.37 -10.66 14.28
N GLU A 190 10.35 -9.99 13.69
CA GLU A 190 11.77 -10.18 13.97
C GLU A 190 12.27 -9.21 15.06
N ALA A 191 13.13 -9.70 15.97
CA ALA A 191 13.62 -8.96 17.14
C ALA A 191 15.14 -8.68 17.05
N LEU A 192 15.59 -8.12 15.93
CA LEU A 192 17.00 -8.09 15.54
C LEU A 192 17.80 -6.91 16.11
N ARG A 193 17.14 -5.95 16.77
CA ARG A 193 17.78 -4.73 17.29
C ARG A 193 18.55 -4.02 16.16
N LEU A 194 19.83 -3.68 16.38
CA LEU A 194 20.67 -3.00 15.38
C LEU A 194 20.95 -3.85 14.13
N ASN A 195 20.76 -5.17 14.18
CA ASN A 195 20.89 -6.02 12.98
C ASN A 195 19.73 -5.81 11.99
N ALA A 196 18.71 -5.02 12.36
CA ALA A 196 17.63 -4.61 11.46
C ALA A 196 18.02 -3.46 10.50
N LEU A 197 19.13 -2.75 10.73
CA LEU A 197 19.52 -1.59 9.91
C LEU A 197 19.58 -1.84 8.38
N PRO A 198 19.92 -3.04 7.87
CA PRO A 198 19.80 -3.34 6.44
C PRO A 198 18.38 -3.16 5.88
N SER A 199 17.32 -3.44 6.66
CA SER A 199 15.94 -3.26 6.20
C SER A 199 15.58 -1.80 5.96
N VAL A 200 16.19 -0.88 6.71
CA VAL A 200 16.07 0.57 6.47
C VAL A 200 16.73 0.92 5.12
N HIS A 201 17.97 0.47 4.93
CA HIS A 201 18.71 0.76 3.69
C HIS A 201 18.02 0.20 2.45
N HIS A 202 17.55 -1.04 2.50
CA HIS A 202 16.90 -1.69 1.36
C HIS A 202 15.53 -1.10 1.03
N GLN A 203 14.76 -0.63 2.02
CA GLN A 203 13.53 0.12 1.73
C GLN A 203 13.84 1.46 1.06
N LEU A 204 14.85 2.21 1.51
CA LEU A 204 15.25 3.46 0.84
C LEU A 204 15.79 3.21 -0.58
N LEU A 205 16.51 2.11 -0.79
CA LEU A 205 16.93 1.67 -2.13
C LEU A 205 15.71 1.33 -3.00
N GLY A 206 14.75 0.56 -2.46
CA GLY A 206 13.52 0.19 -3.15
C GLY A 206 12.68 1.41 -3.54
N HIS A 207 12.61 2.43 -2.67
CA HIS A 207 12.04 3.73 -3.01
C HIS A 207 12.72 4.34 -4.25
N GLY A 208 14.06 4.43 -4.25
CA GLY A 208 14.81 4.99 -5.38
C GLY A 208 14.58 4.22 -6.69
N LEU A 209 14.54 2.89 -6.64
CA LEU A 209 14.27 2.03 -7.79
C LEU A 209 12.83 2.19 -8.30
N ALA A 210 11.85 2.28 -7.39
CA ALA A 210 10.46 2.53 -7.75
C ALA A 210 10.27 3.92 -8.40
N VAL A 211 10.94 4.96 -7.87
CA VAL A 211 10.97 6.30 -8.50
C VAL A 211 11.52 6.21 -9.93
N GLN A 212 12.63 5.50 -10.13
CA GLN A 212 13.23 5.33 -11.46
C GLN A 212 12.27 4.62 -12.42
N ALA A 213 11.64 3.52 -12.01
CA ALA A 213 10.68 2.77 -12.81
C ALA A 213 9.47 3.62 -13.22
N LEU A 214 8.84 4.30 -12.27
CA LEU A 214 7.70 5.18 -12.51
C LEU A 214 8.07 6.34 -13.45
N ARG A 215 9.24 6.97 -13.26
CA ARG A 215 9.69 8.06 -14.14
C ARG A 215 10.02 7.57 -15.56
N ALA A 216 10.62 6.38 -15.69
CA ALA A 216 10.92 5.79 -16.99
C ALA A 216 9.65 5.47 -17.79
N ALA A 217 8.56 5.12 -17.11
CA ALA A 217 7.25 4.92 -17.72
C ALA A 217 6.52 6.23 -18.08
N GLY A 218 7.06 7.38 -17.69
CA GLY A 218 6.46 8.69 -18.00
C GLY A 218 5.17 8.99 -17.24
N VAL A 219 4.96 8.38 -16.05
CA VAL A 219 3.74 8.64 -15.27
C VAL A 219 3.60 10.14 -14.94
N PRO A 220 2.39 10.71 -15.02
CA PRO A 220 2.19 12.12 -14.76
C PRO A 220 2.32 12.44 -13.27
N GLY A 221 2.60 13.70 -12.95
CA GLY A 221 2.51 14.22 -11.59
C GLY A 221 3.62 13.77 -10.62
N GLY A 222 3.19 13.56 -9.36
CA GLY A 222 4.06 13.47 -8.19
C GLY A 222 4.37 12.03 -7.79
N ILE A 223 5.64 11.79 -7.42
CA ILE A 223 6.11 10.53 -6.87
C ILE A 223 6.86 10.85 -5.57
N GLY A 224 6.55 10.14 -4.49
CA GLY A 224 7.20 10.35 -3.21
C GLY A 224 7.10 9.13 -2.30
N MET A 225 7.53 9.31 -1.05
CA MET A 225 7.43 8.32 0.02
C MET A 225 6.65 8.95 1.17
N SER A 226 5.82 8.18 1.88
CA SER A 226 5.17 8.67 3.10
C SER A 226 5.95 8.18 4.32
N ASN A 227 6.32 9.11 5.20
CA ASN A 227 6.96 8.81 6.47
C ASN A 227 6.03 9.23 7.60
N VAL A 228 6.01 8.43 8.66
CA VAL A 228 5.46 8.84 9.94
C VAL A 228 6.53 9.64 10.67
N TYR A 229 6.15 10.83 11.12
CA TYR A 229 6.93 11.59 12.09
C TYR A 229 6.08 11.63 13.35
N SER A 230 6.30 10.65 14.24
CA SER A 230 5.78 10.78 15.60
C SER A 230 6.67 11.77 16.34
N PRO A 231 6.12 12.77 17.04
CA PRO A 231 6.87 13.48 18.06
C PRO A 231 7.32 12.53 19.18
#